data_AF-B4I7T8-F1
#
_entry.id   AF-B4I7T8-F1
#
_cell.length_a   1.000
_cell.length_b   1.000
_cell.length_c   1.000
_cell.angle_alpha   90.00
_cell.angle_beta   90.00
_cell.angle_gamma   90.00
#
_symmetry.space_group_name_H-M   'P 1'
#
loop_
_entity.id
_entity.type
_entity.pdbx_description
1 polymer ?
#
loop_
_entity_poly.entity_id
_entity_poly.type
_entity_poly.pdbx_seq_one_letter_code
_entity_poly.pdbx_strand_id
1 'polypeptide(L)' 'MESVRKANQRIRNYPVLLSKCADKATAYAVCVSRDLNVQHKICDTEFKEFLSCIRKTALEMKTKL' A
#
# COMPACT_ATOMS: atom_id res chain seq x y z
N MET A 1 2.97 10.17 -24.72
CA MET A 1 3.89 10.08 -23.56
C MET A 1 3.84 8.70 -22.95
N GLU A 2 4.94 7.96 -23.00
CA GLU A 2 5.02 6.58 -22.46
C GLU A 2 4.95 6.54 -20.92
N SER A 3 5.42 7.60 -20.25
CA SER A 3 5.35 7.80 -18.80
C SER A 3 3.92 7.76 -18.26
N VAL A 4 3.00 8.46 -18.93
CA VAL A 4 1.57 8.51 -18.60
C VAL A 4 0.93 7.13 -18.74
N ARG A 5 1.29 6.40 -19.80
CA ARG A 5 0.78 5.03 -20.04
C ARG A 5 1.21 4.07 -18.94
N LYS A 6 2.47 4.13 -18.51
CA LYS A 6 3.01 3.34 -17.38
C LYS A 6 2.36 3.72 -16.06
N ALA A 7 2.14 5.02 -15.80
CA ALA A 7 1.44 5.48 -14.59
C ALA A 7 0.00 4.96 -14.52
N ASN A 8 -0.75 5.04 -15.62
CA ASN A 8 -2.12 4.52 -15.69
C ASN A 8 -2.19 3.01 -15.42
N GLN A 9 -1.22 2.25 -15.90
CA GLN A 9 -1.17 0.80 -15.65
C GLN A 9 -0.94 0.49 -14.15
N ARG A 10 -0.08 1.27 -13.47
CA ARG A 10 0.15 1.13 -12.03
C ARG A 10 -1.10 1.43 -11.22
N ILE A 11 -1.79 2.53 -11.55
CA ILE A 11 -3.04 2.92 -10.87
C ILE A 11 -4.10 1.84 -11.03
N ARG A 12 -4.21 1.23 -12.23
CA ARG A 12 -5.18 0.13 -12.46
C ARG A 12 -4.88 -1.13 -11.66
N ASN A 13 -3.60 -1.43 -11.41
CA ASN A 13 -3.19 -2.60 -10.64
C ASN A 13 -3.26 -2.37 -9.12
N TYR A 14 -3.26 -1.11 -8.68
CA TYR A 14 -3.22 -0.76 -7.27
C TYR A 14 -4.39 -1.35 -6.44
N PRO A 15 -5.67 -1.32 -6.89
CA PRO A 15 -6.76 -1.96 -6.15
C PRO A 15 -6.57 -3.46 -5.95
N VAL A 16 -5.97 -4.16 -6.91
CA VAL A 16 -5.70 -5.61 -6.82
C VAL A 16 -4.57 -5.91 -5.83
N LEU A 17 -3.56 -5.04 -5.78
CA LEU A 17 -2.49 -5.14 -4.78
C LEU A 17 -3.01 -4.83 -3.37
N LEU A 18 -3.88 -3.83 -3.27
CA LEU A 18 -4.50 -3.42 -2.02
C LEU A 18 -5.42 -4.53 -1.48
N SER A 19 -6.22 -5.18 -2.33
CA SER A 19 -7.13 -6.24 -1.89
C SER A 19 -6.38 -7.46 -1.34
N LYS A 20 -5.23 -7.81 -1.93
CA LYS A 20 -4.36 -8.89 -1.41
C LYS A 20 -3.70 -8.56 -0.07
N CYS A 21 -3.52 -7.27 0.22
CA CYS A 21 -2.94 -6.78 1.47
C CYS A 21 -3.99 -6.15 2.40
N ALA A 22 -5.27 -6.47 2.22
CA ALA A 22 -6.38 -5.82 2.91
C ALA A 22 -6.26 -5.91 4.45
N ASP A 23 -5.81 -7.04 4.98
CA ASP A 23 -5.65 -7.22 6.43
C ASP A 23 -4.61 -6.25 7.01
N LYS A 24 -3.46 -6.13 6.35
CA LYS A 24 -2.37 -5.22 6.75
C LYS A 24 -2.75 -3.75 6.51
N ALA A 25 -3.48 -3.47 5.43
CA ALA A 25 -4.03 -2.15 5.15
C ALA A 25 -5.02 -1.72 6.24
N THR A 26 -5.88 -2.63 6.69
CA THR A 26 -6.86 -2.39 7.75
C THR A 26 -6.17 -2.12 9.08
N ALA A 27 -5.15 -2.89 9.44
CA ALA A 27 -4.36 -2.64 10.66
C ALA A 27 -3.71 -1.25 10.66
N TYR A 28 -3.12 -0.85 9.53
CA TYR A 28 -2.56 0.50 9.38
C TYR A 28 -3.63 1.59 9.44
N ALA A 29 -4.77 1.40 8.76
CA ALA A 29 -5.89 2.32 8.78
C ALA A 29 -6.46 2.51 10.19
N VAL A 30 -6.62 1.42 10.94
CA VAL A 30 -7.06 1.47 12.35
C VAL A 30 -6.08 2.30 13.18
N CYS A 31 -4.77 2.08 13.04
CA CYS A 31 -3.76 2.85 13.78
C CYS A 31 -3.83 4.36 13.46
N VAL A 32 -3.90 4.73 12.17
CA VAL A 32 -3.95 6.14 11.75
C VAL A 32 -5.29 6.80 12.11
N SER A 33 -6.38 6.04 12.08
CA SER A 33 -7.71 6.57 12.43
C SER A 33 -7.96 6.69 13.94
N ARG A 34 -7.10 6.11 14.77
CA ARG A 34 -7.26 6.07 16.24
C ARG A 34 -7.09 7.45 16.88
N ASP A 35 -6.10 8.21 16.41
CA ASP A 35 -5.75 9.51 16.95
C ASP A 35 -5.97 10.61 15.92
N LEU A 36 -6.60 11.71 16.33
CA LEU A 36 -6.73 12.92 15.50
C LEU A 36 -5.37 13.60 15.26
N ASN A 37 -4.40 13.34 16.12
CA ASN A 37 -3.07 13.95 16.07
C ASN A 37 -1.99 12.86 15.98
N VAL A 38 -2.04 12.09 14.88
CA VAL A 38 -1.08 11.02 14.59
C VAL A 38 0.32 11.62 14.53
N GLN A 39 1.14 11.41 15.56
CA GLN A 39 2.53 11.82 15.53
C GLN A 39 3.31 10.97 14.51
N HIS A 40 4.34 11.59 13.94
CA HIS A 40 5.21 10.92 13.00
C HIS A 40 5.79 9.63 13.62
N LYS A 41 5.68 8.52 12.87
CA LYS A 41 6.18 7.17 13.21
C LYS A 41 5.39 6.36 14.24
N ILE A 42 4.24 6.84 14.73
CA ILE A 42 3.41 6.04 15.66
C ILE A 42 2.96 4.72 15.02
N CYS A 43 2.55 4.76 13.75
CA CYS A 43 2.07 3.59 13.01
C CYS A 43 3.14 3.02 12.05
N ASP A 44 4.44 3.23 12.32
CA ASP A 44 5.53 2.84 11.42
C ASP A 44 5.64 1.31 11.29
N THR A 45 5.28 0.57 12.33
CA THR A 45 5.30 -0.90 12.32
C THR A 45 4.26 -1.45 11.35
N GLU A 46 3.01 -1.03 11.51
CA GLU A 46 1.87 -1.41 10.67
C GLU A 46 2.10 -0.96 9.22
N PHE A 47 2.66 0.24 9.04
CA PHE A 47 3.03 0.75 7.72
C PHE A 47 4.09 -0.11 7.05
N LYS A 48 5.15 -0.51 7.76
CA LYS A 48 6.20 -1.39 7.21
C LYS A 48 5.66 -2.75 6.83
N GLU A 49 4.78 -3.33 7.63
CA GLU A 49 4.12 -4.60 7.30
C GLU A 49 3.25 -4.49 6.04
N PHE A 50 2.45 -3.43 5.97
CA PHE A 50 1.63 -3.14 4.79
C PHE A 50 2.49 -2.93 3.53
N LEU A 51 3.54 -2.11 3.62
CA LEU A 51 4.45 -1.85 2.51
C LEU A 51 5.20 -3.11 2.07
N SER A 52 5.61 -3.95 3.02
CA SER A 52 6.25 -5.24 2.74
C SER A 52 5.30 -6.17 1.98
N CYS A 53 4.03 -6.23 2.39
CA CYS A 53 3.00 -6.99 1.67
C CYS A 53 2.85 -6.49 0.23
N ILE A 54 2.63 -5.18 0.04
CA ILE A 54 2.45 -4.60 -1.30
C ILE A 54 3.65 -4.88 -2.19
N ARG A 55 4.88 -4.71 -1.68
CA ARG A 55 6.10 -4.98 -2.45
C ARG A 55 6.21 -6.44 -2.88
N LYS A 56 5.93 -7.38 -1.97
CA LYS A 56 5.92 -8.82 -2.28
C LYS A 56 4.88 -9.15 -3.34
N THR A 57 3.65 -8.66 -3.18
CA THR A 57 2.56 -8.90 -4.13
C THR A 57 2.83 -8.26 -5.49
N ALA A 58 3.43 -7.07 -5.52
CA ALA A 58 3.81 -6.40 -6.77
C ALA A 58 4.85 -7.23 -7.54
N LEU A 59 5.83 -7.82 -6.85
CA LEU A 59 6.81 -8.74 -7.43
C LEU A 59 6.14 -10.01 -7.99
N GLU A 60 5.24 -10.64 -7.23
CA GLU A 60 4.49 -11.82 -7.68
C GLU A 60 3.67 -11.55 -8.93
N MET A 61 3.02 -10.38 -9.00
CA MET A 61 2.21 -9.98 -10.15
C MET A 61 3.03 -9.42 -11.31
N LYS A 62 4.37 -9.37 -11.19
CA LYS A 62 5.29 -8.75 -12.16
C LYS A 62 4.90 -7.30 -12.51
N THR A 63 4.32 -6.59 -11.55
CA THR A 63 3.93 -5.19 -11.70
C THR A 63 4.91 -4.30 -10.93
N LYS A 64 5.23 -3.13 -11.49
CA LYS A 64 5.98 -2.13 -10.73
C LYS A 64 5.00 -1.31 -9.91
N LEU A 65 5.26 -1.16 -8.60
CA LEU A 65 4.71 -0.07 -7.80
C LEU A 65 5.66 1.13 -7.91
#